data_AF-A0A3B8MNJ7-F1
#
_entry.id   AF-A0A3B8MNJ7-F1
#
_cell.length_a   1.000
_cell.length_b   1.000
_cell.length_c   1.000
_cell.angle_alpha   90.00
_cell.angle_beta   90.00
_cell.angle_gamma   90.00
#
_symmetry.space_group_name_H-M   'P 1'
#
loop_
_entity.id
_entity.type
_entity.pdbx_description
1 polymer ?
#
loop_
_entity_poly.entity_id
_entity_poly.type
_entity_poly.pdbx_seq_one_letter_code
_entity_poly.pdbx_strand_id
1 'polypeptide(L)'
;MSTAFPLPDNAFVVRIPMRRLVVLNVLLTAVAVVSEMVAFRVIHSTRPDLSIPTLGYALLLIALHEASHALGWILRGIPARKIKFGIHWRVLAPYAHCAIPMPMSSYRLALVLPLFTTGCLPVILGLSQADPDLAFIGAFMIGGAAADLAMLEASICFHGNVQVQDHPSAPAFIILNKGNIESPDVQIQDTALS
;
A
#
# COMPACT_ATOMS: atom_id res chain seq x y z
N MET A 1 17.90 15.68 12.82
CA MET A 1 18.41 14.66 13.75
C MET A 1 17.78 13.33 13.40
N SER A 2 18.52 12.49 12.66
CA SER A 2 18.11 11.12 12.33
C SER A 2 18.37 10.25 13.55
N THR A 3 17.34 9.86 14.27
CA THR A 3 17.48 8.80 15.29
C THR A 3 17.60 7.48 14.55
N ALA A 4 18.83 6.97 14.43
CA ALA A 4 19.07 5.65 13.89
C ALA A 4 18.27 4.62 14.69
N PHE A 5 17.33 3.94 14.04
CA PHE A 5 16.61 2.80 14.62
C PHE A 5 17.63 1.67 14.81
N PRO A 6 17.95 1.23 16.05
CA PRO A 6 18.95 0.20 16.26
C PRO A 6 18.47 -1.11 15.64
N LEU A 7 19.18 -1.56 14.61
CA LEU A 7 18.91 -2.82 13.92
C LEU A 7 19.62 -3.96 14.65
N PRO A 8 19.00 -5.15 14.75
CA PRO A 8 19.72 -6.37 15.13
C PRO A 8 20.91 -6.61 14.18
N ASP A 9 21.98 -7.26 14.66
CA ASP A 9 23.22 -7.50 13.89
C ASP A 9 23.02 -8.24 12.55
N ASN A 10 21.88 -8.92 12.38
CA ASN A 10 21.49 -9.68 11.19
C ASN A 10 20.34 -9.06 10.39
N ALA A 11 19.98 -7.81 10.69
CA ALA A 11 18.89 -7.12 10.01
C ALA A 11 19.40 -6.13 8.95
N PHE A 12 18.64 -5.95 7.89
CA PHE A 12 18.90 -4.91 6.89
C PHE A 12 17.59 -4.28 6.40
N VAL A 13 17.69 -3.07 5.88
CA VAL A 13 16.54 -2.28 5.44
C VAL A 13 16.44 -2.30 3.93
N VAL A 14 15.27 -2.68 3.41
CA VAL A 14 14.92 -2.53 2.01
C VAL A 14 14.15 -1.23 1.86
N ARG A 15 14.79 -0.21 1.26
CA ARG A 15 14.19 1.11 1.03
C ARG A 15 13.75 1.26 -0.41
N ILE A 16 12.58 1.84 -0.62
CA ILE A 16 12.11 2.21 -1.97
C ILE A 16 12.38 3.68 -2.22
N PRO A 17 13.04 4.06 -3.33
CA PRO A 17 13.32 5.45 -3.63
C PRO A 17 12.03 6.23 -3.89
N MET A 18 11.86 7.37 -3.22
CA MET A 18 10.67 8.22 -3.34
C MET A 18 10.33 8.60 -4.78
N ARG A 19 11.34 8.87 -5.62
CA ARG A 19 11.13 9.18 -7.05
C ARG A 19 10.37 8.06 -7.76
N ARG A 20 10.68 6.79 -7.47
CA ARG A 20 9.99 5.64 -8.06
C ARG A 20 8.53 5.60 -7.61
N LEU A 21 8.27 5.83 -6.33
CA LEU A 21 6.92 5.83 -5.76
C LEU A 21 6.04 6.91 -6.37
N VAL A 22 6.57 8.13 -6.50
CA VAL A 22 5.85 9.26 -7.11
C VAL A 22 5.53 8.99 -8.57
N VAL A 23 6.52 8.52 -9.35
CA VAL A 23 6.30 8.19 -10.77
C VAL A 23 5.28 7.06 -10.93
N LEU A 24 5.40 5.99 -10.13
CA LEU A 24 4.47 4.87 -10.18
C LEU A 24 3.05 5.30 -9.79
N ASN A 25 2.89 6.10 -8.73
CA ASN A 25 1.60 6.65 -8.32
C ASN A 25 0.97 7.48 -9.44
N VAL A 26 1.69 8.44 -10.01
CA VAL A 26 1.17 9.29 -11.08
C VAL A 26 0.74 8.47 -12.29
N LEU A 27 1.56 7.50 -12.72
CA LEU A 27 1.25 6.65 -13.86
C LEU A 27 0.05 5.73 -13.58
N LEU A 28 0.01 5.07 -12.43
CA LEU A 28 -1.11 4.19 -12.05
C LEU A 28 -2.41 4.97 -11.92
N THR A 29 -2.40 6.13 -11.25
CA THR A 29 -3.57 7.00 -11.14
C THR A 29 -4.07 7.43 -12.51
N ALA A 30 -3.16 7.94 -13.38
CA ALA A 30 -3.54 8.41 -14.71
C ALA A 30 -4.14 7.28 -15.56
N VAL A 31 -3.50 6.11 -15.58
CA VAL A 31 -4.00 4.94 -16.33
C VAL A 31 -5.34 4.47 -15.77
N ALA A 32 -5.47 4.33 -14.45
CA ALA A 32 -6.70 3.85 -13.82
C ALA A 32 -7.87 4.80 -14.06
N VAL A 33 -7.68 6.11 -13.83
CA VAL A 33 -8.72 7.13 -14.04
C VAL A 33 -9.11 7.22 -15.51
N VAL A 34 -8.15 7.26 -16.44
CA VAL A 34 -8.49 7.33 -17.88
C VAL A 34 -9.23 6.07 -18.33
N SER A 35 -8.78 4.89 -17.88
CA SER A 35 -9.44 3.62 -18.21
C SER A 35 -10.86 3.56 -17.66
N GLU A 36 -11.06 4.00 -16.41
CA GLU A 36 -12.38 4.10 -15.78
C GLU A 36 -13.28 5.07 -16.55
N MET A 37 -12.82 6.29 -16.85
CA MET A 37 -13.62 7.28 -17.58
C MET A 37 -14.06 6.79 -18.95
N VAL A 38 -13.19 6.05 -19.65
CA VAL A 38 -13.51 5.41 -20.92
C VAL A 38 -14.54 4.30 -20.71
N ALA A 39 -14.34 3.42 -19.72
CA ALA A 39 -15.26 2.34 -19.40
C ALA A 39 -16.65 2.87 -19.02
N PHE A 40 -16.73 3.89 -18.17
CA PHE A 40 -17.98 4.50 -17.75
C PHE A 40 -18.76 5.05 -18.94
N ARG A 41 -18.07 5.76 -19.84
CA ARG A 41 -18.67 6.29 -21.08
C ARG A 41 -19.19 5.19 -22.00
N VAL A 42 -18.44 4.11 -22.15
CA VAL A 42 -18.83 2.98 -23.02
C VAL A 42 -20.04 2.24 -22.44
N ILE A 43 -20.07 2.00 -21.13
CA ILE A 43 -21.13 1.22 -20.48
C ILE A 43 -22.42 2.03 -20.35
N HIS A 44 -22.33 3.30 -19.95
CA HIS A 44 -23.50 4.13 -19.61
C HIS A 44 -23.89 5.13 -20.70
N SER A 45 -23.07 5.28 -21.75
CA SER A 45 -23.29 6.26 -22.84
C SER A 45 -23.38 7.72 -22.37
N THR A 46 -22.83 8.03 -21.19
CA THR A 46 -22.82 9.36 -20.56
C THR A 46 -21.41 9.70 -20.06
N ARG A 47 -21.18 10.97 -19.69
CA ARG A 47 -19.91 11.38 -19.08
C ARG A 47 -20.00 11.19 -17.56
N PRO A 48 -18.92 10.75 -16.89
CA PRO A 48 -18.89 10.79 -15.44
C PRO A 48 -18.87 12.25 -14.99
N ASP A 49 -19.93 12.67 -14.28
CA ASP A 49 -20.04 13.99 -13.67
C ASP A 49 -19.84 13.83 -12.16
N LEU A 50 -18.78 14.44 -11.62
CA LEU A 50 -18.45 14.34 -10.20
C LEU A 50 -19.32 15.28 -9.37
N SER A 51 -19.74 14.82 -8.19
CA SER A 51 -20.68 15.55 -7.34
C SER A 51 -20.24 15.59 -5.87
N ILE A 52 -21.05 16.17 -4.98
CA ILE A 52 -20.71 16.30 -3.55
C ILE A 52 -20.34 14.94 -2.89
N PRO A 53 -21.02 13.81 -3.19
CA PRO A 53 -20.61 12.47 -2.76
C PRO A 53 -19.14 12.10 -2.99
N THR A 54 -18.45 12.65 -4.00
CA THR A 54 -17.04 12.33 -4.29
C THR A 54 -16.15 12.46 -3.05
N LEU A 55 -16.30 13.56 -2.30
CA LEU A 55 -15.48 13.81 -1.10
C LEU A 55 -15.80 12.81 0.02
N GLY A 56 -17.07 12.45 0.18
CA GLY A 56 -17.50 11.44 1.15
C GLY A 56 -16.88 10.07 0.86
N TYR A 57 -16.92 9.65 -0.40
CA TYR A 57 -16.28 8.41 -0.84
C TYR A 57 -14.77 8.44 -0.66
N ALA A 58 -14.10 9.55 -0.97
CA ALA A 58 -12.66 9.69 -0.77
C ALA A 58 -12.27 9.46 0.70
N LEU A 59 -12.93 10.15 1.64
CA LEU A 59 -12.63 10.01 3.07
C LEU A 59 -12.92 8.58 3.57
N LEU A 60 -14.03 7.98 3.13
CA LEU A 60 -14.39 6.62 3.50
C LEU A 60 -13.38 5.61 2.97
N LEU A 61 -13.02 5.67 1.69
CA LEU A 61 -12.13 4.70 1.07
C LEU A 61 -10.69 4.84 1.56
N ILE A 62 -10.21 6.04 1.90
CA ILE A 62 -8.91 6.21 2.57
C ILE A 62 -8.92 5.52 3.94
N ALA A 63 -9.97 5.69 4.75
CA ALA A 63 -10.06 5.00 6.03
C ALA A 63 -10.15 3.48 5.87
N LEU A 64 -10.90 3.00 4.88
CA LEU A 64 -11.01 1.58 4.55
C LEU A 64 -9.70 0.99 3.99
N HIS A 65 -8.86 1.81 3.37
CA HIS A 65 -7.57 1.40 2.83
C HIS A 65 -6.65 0.98 3.97
N GLU A 66 -6.50 1.87 4.97
CA GLU A 66 -5.74 1.56 6.18
C GLU A 66 -6.34 0.39 6.95
N ALA A 67 -7.67 0.31 7.04
CA ALA A 67 -8.34 -0.82 7.68
C ALA A 67 -8.09 -2.14 6.93
N SER A 68 -7.90 -2.11 5.62
CA SER A 68 -7.60 -3.29 4.80
C SER A 68 -6.20 -3.84 5.07
N HIS A 69 -5.20 -2.99 5.33
CA HIS A 69 -3.90 -3.47 5.82
C HIS A 69 -4.06 -4.23 7.14
N ALA A 70 -4.80 -3.66 8.09
CA ALA A 70 -5.05 -4.29 9.37
C ALA A 70 -5.78 -5.63 9.24
N LEU A 71 -6.80 -5.69 8.37
CA LEU A 71 -7.50 -6.93 8.05
C LEU A 71 -6.52 -7.98 7.49
N GLY A 72 -5.65 -7.61 6.56
CA GLY A 72 -4.63 -8.53 6.02
C GLY A 72 -3.71 -9.12 7.09
N TRP A 73 -3.26 -8.31 8.06
CA TRP A 73 -2.48 -8.81 9.19
C TRP A 73 -3.29 -9.72 10.12
N ILE A 74 -4.53 -9.34 10.44
CA ILE A 74 -5.42 -10.12 11.33
C ILE A 74 -5.74 -11.49 10.73
N LEU A 75 -6.03 -11.54 9.42
CA LEU A 75 -6.27 -12.80 8.68
C LEU A 75 -5.06 -13.75 8.73
N ARG A 76 -3.88 -13.25 9.10
CA ARG A 76 -2.63 -14.00 9.22
C ARG A 76 -2.21 -14.21 10.67
N GLY A 77 -3.13 -14.01 11.61
CA GLY A 77 -2.95 -14.29 13.04
C GLY A 77 -2.26 -13.18 13.83
N ILE A 78 -2.05 -12.00 13.26
CA ILE A 78 -1.53 -10.85 14.00
C ILE A 78 -2.62 -10.32 14.94
N PRO A 79 -2.38 -10.23 16.26
CA PRO A 79 -3.39 -9.71 17.17
C PRO A 79 -3.70 -8.23 16.89
N ALA A 80 -4.98 -7.87 16.80
CA ALA A 80 -5.40 -6.48 16.55
C ALA A 80 -4.77 -5.46 17.51
N ARG A 81 -4.52 -5.84 18.77
CA ARG A 81 -3.81 -5.00 19.78
C ARG A 81 -2.37 -4.61 19.41
N LYS A 82 -1.78 -5.24 18.40
CA LYS A 82 -0.42 -4.96 17.89
C LYS A 82 -0.42 -4.07 16.65
N ILE A 83 -1.59 -3.76 16.12
CA ILE A 83 -1.81 -2.87 14.98
C ILE A 83 -2.12 -1.48 15.52
N LYS A 84 -1.42 -0.47 15.03
CA LYS A 84 -1.60 0.92 15.41
C LYS A 84 -2.08 1.71 14.22
N PHE A 85 -3.10 2.53 14.43
CA PHE A 85 -3.55 3.53 13.47
C PHE A 85 -3.10 4.91 13.92
N GLY A 86 -2.86 5.79 12.95
CA GLY A 86 -2.57 7.19 13.23
C GLY A 86 -2.77 8.07 12.01
N ILE A 87 -2.43 9.34 12.17
CA ILE A 87 -2.45 10.33 11.09
C ILE A 87 -1.10 11.03 11.07
N HIS A 88 -0.44 11.00 9.93
CA HIS A 88 0.73 11.83 9.67
C HIS A 88 0.28 13.25 9.33
N TRP A 89 0.07 14.08 10.34
CA TRP A 89 -0.46 15.45 10.22
C TRP A 89 0.29 16.36 9.23
N ARG A 90 1.58 16.13 8.99
CA ARG A 90 2.37 16.90 8.01
C ARG A 90 1.93 16.68 6.57
N VAL A 91 1.45 15.47 6.28
CA VAL A 91 1.02 15.05 4.93
C VAL A 91 -0.47 14.68 4.89
N LEU A 92 -1.17 14.86 6.02
CA LEU A 92 -2.59 14.53 6.22
C LEU A 92 -2.97 13.11 5.77
N ALA A 93 -2.03 12.17 5.88
CA ALA A 93 -2.23 10.79 5.48
C ALA A 93 -2.50 9.93 6.73
N PRO A 94 -3.65 9.24 6.80
CA PRO A 94 -3.82 8.10 7.71
C PRO A 94 -2.74 7.05 7.47
N TYR A 95 -2.44 6.26 8.49
CA TYR A 95 -1.57 5.10 8.35
C TYR A 95 -1.99 3.98 9.31
N ALA A 96 -1.81 2.74 8.87
CA ALA A 96 -1.82 1.54 9.68
C ALA A 96 -0.39 0.98 9.79
N HIS A 97 0.03 0.61 10.99
CA HIS A 97 1.36 0.08 11.24
C HIS A 97 1.32 -1.13 12.18
N CYS A 98 2.01 -2.20 11.81
CA CYS A 98 2.19 -3.36 12.66
C CYS A 98 3.56 -3.31 13.34
N ALA A 99 3.56 -3.15 14.67
CA ALA A 99 4.78 -2.91 15.45
C ALA A 99 5.60 -4.17 15.76
N ILE A 100 5.19 -5.35 15.27
CA ILE A 100 5.85 -6.63 15.55
C ILE A 100 6.37 -7.28 14.27
N PRO A 101 7.43 -8.10 14.36
CA PRO A 101 7.87 -8.97 13.28
C PRO A 101 6.74 -9.89 12.80
N MET A 102 6.70 -10.13 11.49
CA MET A 102 5.75 -11.04 10.86
C MET A 102 6.42 -11.83 9.72
N PRO A 103 5.86 -12.99 9.33
CA PRO A 103 6.27 -13.65 8.11
C PRO A 103 6.04 -12.76 6.89
N MET A 104 6.95 -12.80 5.93
CA MET A 104 6.87 -12.06 4.66
C MET A 104 5.54 -12.30 3.92
N SER A 105 5.04 -13.53 3.96
CA SER A 105 3.74 -13.88 3.39
C SER A 105 2.57 -13.11 4.01
N SER A 106 2.62 -12.84 5.32
CA SER A 106 1.60 -12.05 6.01
C SER A 106 1.70 -10.58 5.66
N TYR A 107 2.93 -10.07 5.53
CA TYR A 107 3.20 -8.71 5.07
C TYR A 107 2.66 -8.47 3.64
N ARG A 108 2.95 -9.39 2.70
CA ARG A 108 2.44 -9.31 1.31
C ARG A 108 0.92 -9.28 1.23
N LEU A 109 0.22 -10.11 2.02
CA LEU A 109 -1.24 -10.09 2.03
C LEU A 109 -1.78 -8.73 2.46
N ALA A 110 -1.19 -8.14 3.51
CA ALA A 110 -1.60 -6.83 3.98
C ALA A 110 -1.35 -5.74 2.93
N LEU A 111 -0.26 -5.80 2.16
CA LEU A 111 0.01 -4.85 1.06
C LEU A 111 -0.97 -5.00 -0.11
N VAL A 112 -1.38 -6.23 -0.44
CA VAL A 112 -2.24 -6.49 -1.61
C VAL A 112 -3.69 -6.10 -1.34
N LEU A 113 -4.17 -6.26 -0.12
CA LEU A 113 -5.60 -6.19 0.18
C LEU A 113 -6.25 -4.83 -0.17
N PRO A 114 -5.65 -3.66 0.17
CA PRO A 114 -6.26 -2.36 -0.10
C PRO A 114 -6.49 -2.09 -1.59
N LEU A 115 -5.60 -2.54 -2.47
CA LEU A 115 -5.78 -2.41 -3.92
C LEU A 115 -7.11 -3.04 -4.37
N PHE A 116 -7.41 -4.25 -3.87
CA PHE A 116 -8.61 -4.96 -4.26
C PHE A 116 -9.86 -4.43 -3.55
N THR A 117 -9.78 -4.16 -2.25
CA THR A 117 -10.94 -3.76 -1.45
C THR A 117 -11.35 -2.30 -1.64
N THR A 118 -10.39 -1.40 -1.88
CA THR A 118 -10.64 0.05 -2.01
C THR A 118 -10.42 0.60 -3.41
N GLY A 119 -9.70 -0.13 -4.27
CA GLY A 119 -9.52 0.22 -5.67
C GLY A 119 -10.47 -0.55 -6.59
N CYS A 120 -10.16 -1.82 -6.85
CA CYS A 120 -10.87 -2.64 -7.83
C CYS A 120 -12.36 -2.81 -7.49
N LEU A 121 -12.69 -3.15 -6.24
CA LEU A 121 -14.07 -3.39 -5.84
C LEU A 121 -14.95 -2.13 -5.99
N PRO A 122 -14.56 -0.93 -5.51
CA PRO A 122 -15.30 0.30 -5.77
C PRO A 122 -15.45 0.66 -7.25
N VAL A 123 -14.43 0.44 -8.09
CA VAL A 123 -14.56 0.64 -9.55
C VAL A 123 -15.67 -0.27 -10.12
N ILE A 124 -15.64 -1.56 -9.78
CA ILE A 124 -16.63 -2.53 -10.26
C ILE A 124 -18.04 -2.15 -9.79
N LEU A 125 -18.18 -1.77 -8.51
CA LEU A 125 -19.47 -1.38 -7.93
C LEU A 125 -19.99 -0.05 -8.49
N GLY A 126 -19.13 0.93 -8.71
CA GLY A 126 -19.52 2.22 -9.29
C GLY A 126 -19.98 2.04 -10.74
N LEU A 127 -19.23 1.26 -11.53
CA LEU A 127 -19.62 0.94 -12.91
C LEU A 127 -20.93 0.14 -12.97
N SER A 128 -21.18 -0.81 -12.06
CA SER A 128 -22.41 -1.61 -12.09
C SER A 128 -23.66 -0.83 -11.66
N GLN A 129 -23.50 0.21 -10.85
CA GLN A 129 -24.60 1.03 -10.33
C GLN A 129 -24.79 2.35 -11.08
N ALA A 130 -24.00 2.61 -12.13
CA ALA A 130 -23.92 3.92 -12.80
C ALA A 130 -23.59 5.07 -11.82
N ASP A 131 -22.75 4.79 -10.81
CA ASP A 131 -22.26 5.76 -9.82
C ASP A 131 -20.85 6.22 -10.24
N PRO A 132 -20.72 7.38 -10.92
CA PRO A 132 -19.44 7.87 -11.40
C PRO A 132 -18.52 8.32 -10.26
N ASP A 133 -19.06 8.77 -9.13
CA ASP A 133 -18.28 9.24 -7.99
C ASP A 133 -17.54 8.08 -7.33
N LEU A 134 -18.24 6.97 -7.09
CA LEU A 134 -17.65 5.76 -6.51
C LEU A 134 -16.63 5.12 -7.46
N ALA A 135 -16.95 5.06 -8.77
CA ALA A 135 -16.05 4.50 -9.77
C ALA A 135 -14.75 5.30 -9.87
N PHE A 136 -14.87 6.64 -9.97
CA PHE A 136 -13.74 7.55 -10.06
C PHE A 136 -12.84 7.49 -8.83
N ILE A 137 -13.40 7.54 -7.62
CA ILE A 137 -12.59 7.44 -6.41
C ILE A 137 -11.96 6.06 -6.28
N GLY A 138 -12.65 4.98 -6.64
CA GLY A 138 -12.05 3.65 -6.74
C GLY A 138 -10.82 3.63 -7.65
N ALA A 139 -10.92 4.23 -8.84
CA ALA A 139 -9.80 4.33 -9.77
C ALA A 139 -8.64 5.17 -9.20
N PHE A 140 -8.95 6.23 -8.46
CA PHE A 140 -7.95 7.03 -7.77
C PHE A 140 -7.23 6.23 -6.66
N MET A 141 -7.97 5.40 -5.92
CA MET A 141 -7.42 4.53 -4.86
C MET A 141 -6.49 3.43 -5.40
N ILE A 142 -6.67 2.98 -6.66
CA ILE A 142 -5.70 2.09 -7.34
C ILE A 142 -4.33 2.77 -7.43
N GLY A 143 -4.29 4.05 -7.77
CA GLY A 143 -3.07 4.85 -7.73
C GLY A 143 -2.55 5.06 -6.31
N GLY A 144 -3.45 5.25 -5.33
CA GLY A 144 -3.12 5.31 -3.91
C GLY A 144 -2.32 4.09 -3.41
N ALA A 145 -2.60 2.90 -3.94
CA ALA A 145 -1.90 1.65 -3.61
C ALA A 145 -0.50 1.50 -4.27
N ALA A 146 0.02 2.53 -4.95
CA ALA A 146 1.31 2.45 -5.64
C ALA A 146 2.49 2.14 -4.71
N ALA A 147 2.48 2.68 -3.49
CA ALA A 147 3.51 2.38 -2.50
C ALA A 147 3.45 0.92 -2.07
N ASP A 148 2.25 0.38 -1.87
CA ASP A 148 2.04 -1.01 -1.49
C ASP A 148 2.49 -1.97 -2.58
N LEU A 149 2.19 -1.65 -3.84
CA LEU A 149 2.63 -2.44 -4.99
C LEU A 149 4.15 -2.43 -5.14
N ALA A 150 4.79 -1.29 -4.94
CA ALA A 150 6.24 -1.20 -4.96
C ALA A 150 6.87 -2.00 -3.81
N MET A 151 6.30 -1.94 -2.61
CA MET A 151 6.72 -2.71 -1.43
C MET A 151 6.49 -4.21 -1.64
N LEU A 152 5.39 -4.58 -2.28
CA LEU A 152 5.08 -5.96 -2.65
C LEU A 152 6.11 -6.48 -3.64
N GLU A 153 6.39 -5.74 -4.72
CA GLU A 153 7.37 -6.11 -5.74
C GLU A 153 8.76 -6.31 -5.12
N ALA A 154 9.23 -5.34 -4.33
CA ALA A 154 10.51 -5.43 -3.62
C ALA A 154 10.55 -6.60 -2.63
N SER A 155 9.40 -7.07 -2.16
CA SER A 155 9.33 -8.20 -1.25
C SER A 155 9.47 -9.56 -1.94
N ILE A 156 9.16 -9.68 -3.25
CA ILE A 156 9.01 -10.97 -3.97
C ILE A 156 10.28 -11.82 -3.91
N CYS A 157 11.44 -11.19 -3.87
CA CYS A 157 12.74 -11.84 -3.82
C CYS A 157 13.05 -12.54 -2.48
N PHE A 158 12.19 -12.39 -1.47
CA PHE A 158 12.34 -13.05 -0.18
C PHE A 158 11.43 -14.28 -0.03
N HIS A 159 11.85 -15.30 0.71
CA HIS A 159 10.97 -16.43 1.03
C HIS A 159 9.82 -15.99 1.94
N GLY A 160 8.63 -16.60 1.77
CA GLY A 160 7.40 -16.22 2.49
C GLY A 160 7.45 -16.38 4.02
N ASN A 161 8.45 -17.11 4.54
CA ASN A 161 8.65 -17.36 5.97
C ASN A 161 9.72 -16.44 6.60
N VAL A 162 10.43 -15.65 5.79
CA VAL A 162 11.40 -14.66 6.27
C VAL A 162 10.66 -13.67 7.17
N GLN A 163 11.28 -13.33 8.31
CA GLN A 163 10.72 -12.36 9.24
C GLN A 163 10.98 -10.94 8.72
N VAL A 164 9.91 -10.18 8.57
CA VAL A 164 9.89 -8.79 8.15
C VAL A 164 9.20 -7.94 9.20
N GLN A 165 9.65 -6.70 9.33
CA GLN A 165 9.00 -5.67 10.12
C GLN A 165 8.87 -4.41 9.28
N ASP A 166 7.71 -3.77 9.36
CA ASP A 166 7.44 -2.53 8.66
C ASP A 166 8.30 -1.38 9.21
N HIS A 167 8.79 -0.48 8.36
CA HIS A 167 9.65 0.63 8.81
C HIS A 167 8.78 1.76 9.39
N PRO A 168 9.10 2.33 10.57
CA PRO A 168 8.19 3.22 11.30
C PRO A 168 7.93 4.58 10.64
N SER A 169 8.72 4.98 9.64
CA SER A 169 8.72 6.36 9.13
C SER A 169 9.13 6.54 7.67
N ALA A 170 9.33 5.44 6.92
CA ALA A 170 9.82 5.51 5.53
C ALA A 170 9.18 4.38 4.72
N PRO A 171 9.03 4.54 3.40
CA PRO A 171 8.53 3.49 2.52
C PRO A 171 9.60 2.39 2.36
N ALA A 172 9.70 1.57 3.38
CA ALA A 172 10.75 0.61 3.58
C ALA A 172 10.27 -0.50 4.51
N PHE A 173 10.95 -1.64 4.47
CA PHE A 173 10.76 -2.70 5.45
C PHE A 173 12.10 -3.27 5.89
N ILE A 174 12.11 -3.89 7.06
CA ILE A 174 13.29 -4.42 7.73
C ILE A 174 13.22 -5.94 7.67
N ILE A 175 14.22 -6.58 7.09
CA ILE A 175 14.40 -8.03 7.16
C ILE A 175 15.17 -8.34 8.43
N LEU A 176 14.69 -9.27 9.25
CA LEU A 176 15.24 -9.53 10.60
C LEU A 176 16.12 -10.78 10.69
N ASN A 177 16.21 -11.58 9.62
CA ASN A 177 17.05 -12.79 9.63
C ASN A 177 17.68 -13.07 8.26
N LYS A 178 19.01 -12.89 8.16
CA LYS A 178 19.83 -13.23 6.97
C LYS A 178 19.85 -14.73 6.65
N GLY A 179 19.57 -15.61 7.61
CA GLY A 179 19.90 -17.05 7.54
C GLY A 179 19.19 -17.91 6.49
N ASN A 180 18.19 -17.38 5.75
CA ASN A 180 17.42 -18.14 4.74
C ASN A 180 17.25 -17.36 3.41
N ILE A 181 18.20 -16.50 3.06
CA ILE A 181 18.17 -15.73 1.81
C ILE A 181 19.08 -16.44 0.79
N GLU A 182 18.50 -17.19 -0.16
CA GLU A 182 19.19 -17.44 -1.43
C GLU A 182 19.33 -16.08 -2.12
N SER A 183 20.56 -15.54 -2.21
CA SER A 183 20.78 -14.15 -2.63
C SER A 183 20.28 -13.92 -4.06
N PRO A 184 19.28 -13.06 -4.28
CA PRO A 184 19.14 -12.41 -5.56
C PRO A 184 20.04 -11.17 -5.58
N ASP A 185 20.55 -10.80 -6.75
CA ASP A 185 21.30 -9.57 -7.04
C ASP A 185 20.46 -8.30 -6.81
N VAL A 186 19.95 -8.11 -5.60
CA VAL A 186 19.30 -6.89 -5.15
C VAL A 186 20.40 -6.03 -4.55
N GLN A 187 20.56 -4.82 -5.05
CA GLN A 187 21.49 -3.82 -4.51
C GLN A 187 21.18 -3.59 -3.02
N ILE A 188 21.89 -4.31 -2.17
CA ILE A 188 21.89 -4.15 -0.71
C ILE A 188 22.60 -2.82 -0.46
N GLN A 189 21.84 -1.77 -0.16
CA GLN A 189 22.42 -0.60 0.48
C GLN A 189 22.65 -0.96 1.95
N ASP A 190 23.85 -1.45 2.24
CA ASP A 190 24.40 -1.45 3.59
C ASP A 190 24.49 0.00 4.06
N THR A 191 23.43 0.53 4.66
CA THR A 191 23.54 1.77 5.44
C THR A 191 24.09 1.44 6.82
N ALA A 192 25.38 1.11 6.85
CA ALA A 192 26.28 1.64 7.85
C ALA A 192 27.18 2.67 7.13
N LEU A 193 27.22 3.90 7.65
CA LEU A 193 28.05 5.05 7.24
C LEU A 193 27.49 5.97 6.13
N SER A 194 26.89 7.09 6.56
CA SER A 194 27.37 8.48 6.41
C SER A 194 26.21 9.48 6.42
#